data_AF-A0A812MSV4-F1
#
_entry.id   AF-A0A812MSV4-F1
#
_cell.length_a   1.000
_cell.length_b   1.000
_cell.length_c   1.000
_cell.angle_alpha   90.00
_cell.angle_beta   90.00
_cell.angle_gamma   90.00
#
_symmetry.space_group_name_H-M   'P 1'
#
loop_
_entity.id
_entity.type
_entity.pdbx_description
1 polymer ?
#
loop_
_entity_poly.entity_id
_entity_poly.type
_entity_poly.pdbx_seq_one_letter_code
_entity_poly.pdbx_strand_id
1 'polypeptide(L)'
;ETESALATAQSLLAQTNRLVDSKLRTAEKTNELLVAELKGMQERGKLAQEKLDEVRRSLKETQVRMAADALMKEVSDKVAFAEDELQKMAEAELPFLRNDKDQDQDALFLEADKVAVQVHSALAEAQSFVARKLVEVAKFSDAPGQTVREEVDMLQKRLEEGRDRLQQFRTSIAERKRSHLLEEVEQKVLKAEEE
;
A
#
# COMPACT_ATOMS: atom_id res chain seq x y z
N GLU A 1 12.86 15.50 -16.27
CA GLU A 1 13.03 16.32 -17.49
C GLU A 1 11.82 17.20 -17.79
N THR A 2 10.60 16.66 -17.77
CA THR A 2 9.34 17.39 -18.03
C THR A 2 9.08 18.57 -17.09
N GLU A 3 9.29 18.44 -15.77
CA GLU A 3 9.14 19.57 -14.84
C GLU A 3 10.14 20.71 -15.09
N SER A 4 11.40 20.37 -15.42
CA SER A 4 12.43 21.36 -15.71
C SER A 4 12.12 22.14 -17.00
N ALA A 5 11.65 21.42 -18.02
CA ALA A 5 11.18 22.03 -19.27
C ALA A 5 9.99 22.96 -19.02
N LEU A 6 9.02 22.54 -18.20
CA LEU A 6 7.85 23.34 -17.85
C LEU A 6 8.22 24.60 -17.06
N ALA A 7 9.11 24.49 -16.07
CA ALA A 7 9.60 25.63 -15.30
C ALA A 7 10.36 26.63 -16.20
N THR A 8 11.15 26.13 -17.15
CA THR A 8 11.85 26.95 -18.14
C THR A 8 10.86 27.67 -19.05
N ALA A 9 9.84 26.98 -19.55
CA ALA A 9 8.79 27.57 -20.38
C ALA A 9 8.00 28.65 -19.64
N GLN A 10 7.63 28.42 -18.37
CA GLN A 10 6.97 29.42 -17.53
C GLN A 10 7.86 30.65 -17.28
N SER A 11 9.14 30.45 -17.02
CA SER A 11 10.11 31.54 -16.84
C SER A 11 10.25 32.40 -18.10
N LEU A 12 10.41 31.76 -19.27
CA LEU A 12 10.53 32.46 -20.55
C LEU A 12 9.25 33.22 -20.88
N LEU A 13 8.08 32.60 -20.71
CA LEU A 13 6.80 33.25 -20.96
C LEU A 13 6.58 34.46 -20.03
N ALA A 14 6.94 34.35 -18.76
CA ALA A 14 6.87 35.46 -17.81
C ALA A 14 7.79 36.63 -18.23
N GLN A 15 9.00 36.33 -18.73
CA GLN A 15 9.90 37.35 -19.28
C GLN A 15 9.30 38.00 -20.53
N THR A 16 8.72 37.22 -21.45
CA THR A 16 8.05 37.73 -22.65
C THR A 16 6.87 38.63 -22.31
N ASN A 17 6.02 38.24 -21.36
CA ASN A 17 4.86 39.05 -20.94
C ASN A 17 5.30 40.39 -20.33
N ARG A 18 6.37 40.41 -19.52
CA ARG A 18 6.94 41.67 -18.99
C ARG A 18 7.45 42.60 -20.09
N LEU A 19 8.08 42.04 -21.13
CA LEU A 19 8.54 42.81 -22.28
C LEU A 19 7.37 43.38 -23.08
N VAL A 20 6.32 42.58 -23.32
CA VAL A 20 5.09 43.03 -23.99
C VAL A 20 4.45 44.17 -23.20
N ASP A 21 4.27 44.03 -21.88
CA ASP A 21 3.68 45.07 -21.03
C ASP A 21 4.49 46.37 -21.05
N SER A 22 5.83 46.26 -21.02
CA SER A 22 6.73 47.42 -21.12
C SER A 22 6.61 48.16 -22.46
N LYS A 23 6.56 47.41 -23.57
CA LYS A 23 6.38 47.98 -24.91
C LYS A 23 4.99 48.58 -25.09
N LEU A 24 3.96 47.96 -24.54
CA LEU A 24 2.57 48.43 -24.62
C LEU A 24 2.41 49.80 -23.96
N ARG A 25 2.96 49.98 -22.75
CA ARG A 25 3.02 51.29 -22.05
C ARG A 25 3.73 52.39 -22.84
N THR A 26 4.72 52.01 -23.65
CA THR A 26 5.50 52.96 -24.46
C THR A 26 4.77 53.31 -25.77
N ALA A 27 4.08 52.34 -26.37
CA ALA A 27 3.39 52.47 -27.66
C ALA A 27 2.02 53.19 -27.56
N GLU A 28 1.38 53.17 -26.39
CA GLU A 28 0.08 53.82 -26.13
C GLU A 28 0.00 55.31 -26.51
N LYS A 29 1.15 55.99 -26.63
CA LYS A 29 1.21 57.42 -26.95
C LYS A 29 1.63 57.72 -28.40
N THR A 30 1.97 56.71 -29.20
CA THR A 30 2.69 56.90 -30.47
C THR A 30 2.13 56.14 -31.66
N ASN A 31 1.52 54.96 -31.50
CA ASN A 31 1.07 54.14 -32.64
C ASN A 31 -0.07 53.18 -32.28
N GLU A 32 -1.30 53.46 -32.73
CA GLU A 32 -2.50 52.63 -32.47
C GLU A 32 -2.42 51.21 -33.05
N LEU A 33 -1.83 51.04 -34.25
CA LEU A 33 -1.67 49.71 -34.86
C LEU A 33 -0.75 48.82 -34.03
N LEU A 34 0.35 49.39 -33.54
CA LEU A 34 1.31 48.69 -32.68
C LEU A 34 0.67 48.30 -31.33
N VAL A 35 -0.20 49.16 -30.78
CA VAL A 35 -0.96 48.84 -29.56
C VAL A 35 -1.89 47.66 -29.78
N ALA A 36 -2.59 47.58 -30.91
CA ALA A 36 -3.47 46.46 -31.24
C ALA A 36 -2.72 45.12 -31.31
N GLU A 37 -1.56 45.09 -31.97
CA GLU A 37 -0.70 43.89 -32.03
C GLU A 37 -0.16 43.47 -30.66
N LEU A 38 0.31 44.44 -29.85
CA LEU A 38 0.82 44.17 -28.51
C LEU A 38 -0.28 43.66 -27.57
N LYS A 39 -1.52 44.16 -27.68
CA LYS A 39 -2.67 43.59 -26.96
C LYS A 39 -2.96 42.15 -27.39
N GLY A 40 -2.87 41.85 -28.68
CA GLY A 40 -2.99 40.48 -29.19
C GLY A 40 -1.89 39.54 -28.65
N MET A 41 -0.65 40.02 -28.55
CA MET A 41 0.44 39.27 -27.92
C MET A 41 0.21 39.07 -26.42
N GLN A 42 -0.29 40.08 -25.71
CA GLN A 42 -0.62 39.99 -24.29
C GLN A 42 -1.69 38.93 -24.02
N GLU A 43 -2.75 38.90 -24.82
CA GLU A 43 -3.82 37.91 -24.70
C GLU A 43 -3.33 36.49 -24.98
N ARG A 44 -2.52 36.31 -26.03
CA ARG A 44 -1.85 35.04 -26.30
C ARG A 44 -0.92 34.62 -25.16
N GLY A 45 -0.24 35.57 -24.55
CA GLY A 45 0.64 35.35 -23.41
C GLY A 45 -0.11 34.85 -22.17
N LYS A 46 -1.30 35.40 -21.90
CA LYS A 46 -2.20 34.93 -20.84
C LYS A 46 -2.71 33.51 -21.10
N LEU A 47 -3.23 33.26 -22.31
CA LEU A 47 -3.71 31.93 -22.70
C LEU A 47 -2.60 30.86 -22.62
N ALA A 48 -1.38 31.22 -23.02
CA ALA A 48 -0.22 30.33 -22.88
C ALA A 48 0.12 30.07 -21.41
N GLN A 49 0.00 31.08 -20.54
CA GLN A 49 0.27 30.95 -19.10
C GLN A 49 -0.76 30.03 -18.44
N GLU A 50 -2.04 30.21 -18.74
CA GLU A 50 -3.14 29.36 -18.25
C GLU A 50 -2.92 27.90 -18.65
N LYS A 51 -2.55 27.63 -19.92
CA LYS A 51 -2.24 26.29 -20.39
C LYS A 51 -1.03 25.67 -19.69
N LEU A 52 0.04 26.45 -19.46
CA LEU A 52 1.21 25.95 -18.73
C LEU A 52 0.87 25.64 -17.28
N ASP A 53 0.01 26.44 -16.64
CA ASP A 53 -0.44 26.19 -15.26
C ASP A 53 -1.34 24.97 -15.16
N GLU A 54 -2.21 24.74 -16.16
CA GLU A 54 -3.01 23.51 -16.27
C GLU A 54 -2.12 22.27 -16.44
N VAL A 55 -1.15 22.30 -17.35
CA VAL A 55 -0.17 21.21 -17.54
C VAL A 55 0.64 20.98 -16.28
N ARG A 56 1.00 22.03 -15.54
CA ARG A 56 1.72 21.89 -14.26
C ARG A 56 0.88 21.17 -13.22
N ARG A 57 -0.41 21.52 -13.14
CA ARG A 57 -1.34 20.88 -12.21
C ARG A 57 -1.51 19.40 -12.55
N SER A 58 -1.78 19.07 -13.82
CA SER A 58 -1.97 17.69 -14.26
C SER A 58 -0.71 16.83 -14.10
N LEU A 59 0.46 17.42 -14.31
CA LEU A 59 1.73 16.74 -14.09
C LEU A 59 1.92 16.37 -12.62
N LYS A 60 1.68 17.32 -11.70
CA LYS A 60 1.77 17.05 -10.26
C LYS A 60 0.78 15.98 -9.81
N GLU A 61 -0.48 16.07 -10.26
CA GLU A 61 -1.50 15.07 -9.96
C GLU A 61 -1.09 13.68 -10.46
N THR A 62 -0.56 13.60 -11.69
CA THR A 62 -0.09 12.34 -12.26
C THR A 62 1.09 11.76 -11.48
N GLN A 63 2.05 12.61 -11.07
CA GLN A 63 3.20 12.18 -10.26
C GLN A 63 2.75 11.64 -8.90
N VAL A 64 1.85 12.35 -8.21
CA VAL A 64 1.29 11.90 -6.93
C VAL A 64 0.56 10.58 -7.11
N ARG A 65 -0.28 10.46 -8.14
CA ARG A 65 -1.00 9.21 -8.44
C ARG A 65 -0.03 8.05 -8.69
N MET A 66 1.00 8.24 -9.50
CA MET A 66 2.00 7.20 -9.75
C MET A 66 2.73 6.75 -8.49
N ALA A 67 3.09 7.70 -7.61
CA ALA A 67 3.71 7.38 -6.33
C ALA A 67 2.75 6.61 -5.41
N ALA A 68 1.48 7.00 -5.39
CA ALA A 68 0.44 6.36 -4.62
C ALA A 68 0.16 4.93 -5.11
N ASP A 69 0.08 4.72 -6.44
CA ASP A 69 -0.09 3.40 -7.07
C ASP A 69 1.10 2.47 -6.77
N ALA A 70 2.32 2.99 -6.84
CA ALA A 70 3.53 2.22 -6.52
C ALA A 70 3.54 1.77 -5.06
N LEU A 71 3.18 2.67 -4.13
CA LEU A 71 3.06 2.35 -2.72
C LEU A 71 1.98 1.29 -2.49
N MET A 72 0.80 1.46 -3.10
CA MET A 72 -0.29 0.49 -2.99
C MET A 72 0.12 -0.90 -3.46
N LYS A 73 0.82 -0.98 -4.59
CA LYS A 73 1.35 -2.25 -5.10
C LYS A 73 2.29 -2.91 -4.09
N GLU A 74 3.28 -2.18 -3.56
CA GLU A 74 4.21 -2.72 -2.58
C GLU A 74 3.51 -3.23 -1.31
N VAL A 75 2.53 -2.48 -0.80
CA VAL A 75 1.75 -2.88 0.37
C VAL A 75 0.93 -4.13 0.07
N SER A 76 0.28 -4.17 -1.09
CA SER A 76 -0.58 -5.28 -1.51
C SER A 76 0.23 -6.57 -1.67
N ASP A 77 1.41 -6.50 -2.31
CA ASP A 77 2.32 -7.63 -2.49
C ASP A 77 2.78 -8.19 -1.13
N LYS A 78 3.11 -7.30 -0.16
CA LYS A 78 3.56 -7.73 1.17
C LYS A 78 2.43 -8.34 2.01
N VAL A 79 1.20 -7.84 1.87
CA VAL A 79 0.01 -8.40 2.54
C VAL A 79 -0.37 -9.75 1.91
N ALA A 80 -0.36 -9.86 0.59
CA ALA A 80 -0.62 -11.12 -0.13
C ALA A 80 0.33 -12.23 0.33
N PHE A 81 1.63 -11.94 0.51
CA PHE A 81 2.57 -12.90 1.06
C PHE A 81 2.17 -13.40 2.46
N ALA A 82 1.70 -12.51 3.35
CA ALA A 82 1.25 -12.91 4.68
C ALA A 82 -0.04 -13.76 4.62
N GLU A 83 -0.90 -13.49 3.65
CA GLU A 83 -2.12 -14.28 3.40
C GLU A 83 -1.82 -15.66 2.82
N ASP A 84 -0.82 -15.79 1.96
CA ASP A 84 -0.34 -17.08 1.47
C ASP A 84 0.17 -17.96 2.63
N GLU A 85 0.89 -17.38 3.59
CA GLU A 85 1.30 -18.11 4.79
C GLU A 85 0.10 -18.50 5.67
N LEU A 86 -0.90 -17.63 5.81
CA LEU A 86 -2.15 -17.97 6.50
C LEU A 86 -2.90 -19.12 5.82
N GLN A 87 -2.85 -19.19 4.48
CA GLN A 87 -3.44 -20.29 3.73
C GLN A 87 -2.72 -21.61 4.03
N LYS A 88 -1.38 -21.62 4.13
CA LYS A 88 -0.62 -22.80 4.56
C LYS A 88 -0.98 -23.25 5.96
N MET A 89 -1.28 -22.32 6.87
CA MET A 89 -1.78 -22.65 8.21
C MET A 89 -3.15 -23.33 8.15
N ALA A 90 -4.06 -22.86 7.30
CA ALA A 90 -5.35 -23.51 7.10
C ALA A 90 -5.17 -24.94 6.54
N GLU A 91 -4.22 -25.14 5.63
CA GLU A 91 -3.88 -26.47 5.11
C GLU A 91 -3.28 -27.40 6.19
N ALA A 92 -2.40 -26.86 7.05
CA ALA A 92 -1.87 -27.59 8.19
C ALA A 92 -2.94 -27.94 9.24
N GLU A 93 -4.09 -27.25 9.24
CA GLU A 93 -5.22 -27.59 10.12
C GLU A 93 -6.08 -28.75 9.59
N LEU A 94 -6.09 -29.00 8.28
CA LEU A 94 -6.97 -30.00 7.65
C LEU A 94 -6.85 -31.42 8.23
N PRO A 95 -5.66 -31.96 8.53
CA PRO A 95 -5.51 -33.29 9.12
C PRO A 95 -6.29 -33.46 10.42
N PHE A 96 -6.27 -32.43 11.27
CA PHE A 96 -6.94 -32.45 12.56
C PHE A 96 -8.46 -32.31 12.45
N LEU A 97 -8.98 -31.77 11.35
CA LEU A 97 -10.42 -31.72 11.08
C LEU A 97 -10.97 -33.04 10.53
N ARG A 98 -10.12 -33.82 9.87
CA ARG A 98 -10.50 -35.11 9.25
C ARG A 98 -10.52 -36.27 10.24
N ASN A 99 -9.92 -36.10 11.45
CA ASN A 99 -9.80 -37.16 12.46
C ASN A 99 -9.18 -38.45 11.91
N ASP A 100 -8.21 -38.34 11.00
CA ASP A 100 -7.49 -39.50 10.46
C ASP A 100 -6.59 -40.09 11.55
N LYS A 101 -7.07 -41.17 12.19
CA LYS A 101 -6.40 -41.85 13.32
C LYS A 101 -5.13 -42.61 12.91
N ASP A 102 -4.90 -42.80 11.62
CA ASP A 102 -3.72 -43.50 11.09
C ASP A 102 -2.50 -42.58 10.89
N GLN A 103 -2.64 -41.28 11.15
CA GLN A 103 -1.55 -40.32 11.01
C GLN A 103 -0.77 -40.14 12.31
N ASP A 104 0.55 -39.99 12.17
CA ASP A 104 1.46 -39.62 13.25
C ASP A 104 1.11 -38.21 13.78
N GLN A 105 0.38 -38.18 14.90
CA GLN A 105 -0.11 -36.95 15.52
C GLN A 105 1.05 -36.03 15.95
N ASP A 106 2.15 -36.60 16.43
CA ASP A 106 3.33 -35.83 16.85
C ASP A 106 3.98 -35.11 15.66
N ALA A 107 4.06 -35.78 14.51
CA ALA A 107 4.55 -35.17 13.28
C ALA A 107 3.64 -34.03 12.80
N LEU A 108 2.31 -34.21 12.87
CA LEU A 108 1.34 -33.17 12.51
C LEU A 108 1.44 -31.96 13.44
N PHE A 109 1.60 -32.18 14.74
CA PHE A 109 1.77 -31.15 15.73
C PHE A 109 3.06 -30.33 15.53
N LEU A 110 4.15 -31.00 15.15
CA LEU A 110 5.41 -30.34 14.85
C LEU A 110 5.30 -29.44 13.61
N GLU A 111 4.64 -29.91 12.55
CA GLU A 111 4.46 -29.10 11.34
C GLU A 111 3.50 -27.93 11.61
N ALA A 112 2.42 -28.14 12.38
CA ALA A 112 1.51 -27.08 12.79
C ALA A 112 2.23 -25.95 13.57
N ASP A 113 3.10 -26.29 14.52
CA ASP A 113 3.89 -25.30 15.26
C ASP A 113 4.82 -24.52 14.34
N LYS A 114 5.51 -25.21 13.42
CA LYS A 114 6.42 -24.61 12.46
C LYS A 114 5.70 -23.62 11.56
N VAL A 115 4.55 -24.00 11.01
CA VAL A 115 3.72 -23.10 10.20
C VAL A 115 3.22 -21.93 11.03
N ALA A 116 2.81 -22.14 12.28
CA ALA A 116 2.39 -21.06 13.18
C ALA A 116 3.52 -20.06 13.50
N VAL A 117 4.79 -20.48 13.49
CA VAL A 117 5.94 -19.58 13.62
C VAL A 117 6.16 -18.78 12.34
N GLN A 118 6.06 -19.42 11.17
CA GLN A 118 6.22 -18.77 9.86
C GLN A 118 5.16 -17.70 9.63
N VAL A 119 3.88 -18.03 9.87
CA VAL A 119 2.76 -17.09 9.77
C VAL A 119 2.95 -15.91 10.71
N HIS A 120 3.37 -16.16 11.94
CA HIS A 120 3.62 -15.09 12.91
C HIS A 120 4.67 -14.10 12.42
N SER A 121 5.78 -14.60 11.86
CA SER A 121 6.83 -13.76 11.29
C SER A 121 6.31 -12.97 10.09
N ALA A 122 5.61 -13.62 9.16
CA ALA A 122 5.07 -12.98 7.97
C ALA A 122 4.06 -11.86 8.30
N LEU A 123 3.15 -12.10 9.24
CA LEU A 123 2.20 -11.11 9.73
C LEU A 123 2.90 -9.94 10.42
N ALA A 124 3.88 -10.19 11.28
CA ALA A 124 4.62 -9.14 11.98
C ALA A 124 5.42 -8.25 11.02
N GLU A 125 6.05 -8.86 10.01
CA GLU A 125 6.75 -8.13 8.96
C GLU A 125 5.80 -7.29 8.11
N ALA A 126 4.65 -7.85 7.70
CA ALA A 126 3.64 -7.15 6.91
C ALA A 126 3.06 -5.98 7.70
N GLN A 127 2.71 -6.17 8.98
CA GLN A 127 2.23 -5.10 9.86
C GLN A 127 3.25 -3.97 10.00
N SER A 128 4.53 -4.31 10.23
CA SER A 128 5.60 -3.33 10.33
C SER A 128 5.86 -2.60 9.01
N PHE A 129 5.69 -3.28 7.87
CA PHE A 129 5.80 -2.66 6.55
C PHE A 129 4.65 -1.70 6.28
N VAL A 130 3.40 -2.13 6.50
CA VAL A 130 2.18 -1.32 6.36
C VAL A 130 2.27 -0.06 7.22
N ALA A 131 2.64 -0.20 8.49
CA ALA A 131 2.78 0.95 9.40
C ALA A 131 3.80 1.99 8.90
N ARG A 132 4.93 1.54 8.33
CA ARG A 132 5.90 2.45 7.71
C ARG A 132 5.33 3.14 6.49
N LYS A 133 4.60 2.42 5.64
CA LYS A 133 3.99 2.97 4.43
C LYS A 133 2.86 3.95 4.72
N LEU A 134 2.08 3.75 5.78
CA LEU A 134 1.07 4.74 6.21
C LEU A 134 1.67 6.12 6.51
N VAL A 135 2.89 6.18 7.05
CA VAL A 135 3.61 7.44 7.28
C VAL A 135 4.01 8.11 5.96
N GLU A 136 4.34 7.33 4.93
CA GLU A 136 4.58 7.86 3.58
C GLU A 136 3.28 8.37 2.95
N VAL A 137 2.18 7.63 3.09
CA VAL A 137 0.86 8.03 2.59
C VAL A 137 0.37 9.32 3.22
N ALA A 138 0.62 9.52 4.52
CA ALA A 138 0.26 10.74 5.23
C ALA A 138 0.91 12.02 4.68
N LYS A 139 1.95 11.89 3.84
CA LYS A 139 2.58 13.04 3.14
C LYS A 139 1.79 13.48 1.91
N PHE A 140 0.91 12.63 1.39
CA PHE A 140 0.00 13.01 0.30
C PHE A 140 -1.21 13.74 0.92
N SER A 141 -1.37 15.01 0.59
CA SER A 141 -2.51 15.83 1.05
C SER A 141 -3.66 15.89 0.03
N ASP A 142 -3.44 15.31 -1.15
CA ASP A 142 -4.35 15.35 -2.28
C ASP A 142 -5.29 14.13 -2.30
N ALA A 143 -6.40 14.21 -3.04
CA ALA A 143 -7.42 13.16 -3.13
C ALA A 143 -6.88 11.75 -3.43
N PRO A 144 -5.90 11.53 -4.32
CA PRO A 144 -5.32 10.19 -4.54
C PRO A 144 -4.69 9.59 -3.27
N GLY A 145 -4.13 10.43 -2.39
CA GLY A 145 -3.56 10.00 -1.12
C GLY A 145 -4.61 9.49 -0.13
N GLN A 146 -5.83 10.05 -0.17
CA GLN A 146 -6.93 9.61 0.69
C GLN A 146 -7.41 8.22 0.29
N THR A 147 -7.61 7.96 -1.00
CA THR A 147 -8.01 6.63 -1.49
C THR A 147 -6.97 5.57 -1.11
N VAL A 148 -5.68 5.86 -1.31
CA VAL A 148 -4.61 4.94 -0.90
C VAL A 148 -4.61 4.71 0.61
N ARG A 149 -4.88 5.72 1.42
CA ARG A 149 -4.97 5.57 2.88
C ARG A 149 -6.09 4.63 3.28
N GLU A 150 -7.28 4.79 2.71
CA GLU A 150 -8.43 3.93 2.99
C GLU A 150 -8.16 2.47 2.63
N GLU A 151 -7.54 2.22 1.47
CA GLU A 151 -7.15 0.88 1.03
C GLU A 151 -6.09 0.26 1.95
N VAL A 152 -5.07 1.02 2.35
CA VAL A 152 -4.04 0.54 3.29
C VAL A 152 -4.66 0.24 4.67
N ASP A 153 -5.61 1.04 5.14
CA ASP A 153 -6.34 0.80 6.39
C ASP A 153 -7.17 -0.51 6.30
N MET A 154 -7.77 -0.82 5.14
CA MET A 154 -8.45 -2.10 4.93
C MET A 154 -7.48 -3.28 4.95
N LEU A 155 -6.30 -3.14 4.33
CA LEU A 155 -5.26 -4.17 4.37
C LEU A 155 -4.71 -4.37 5.79
N GLN A 156 -4.59 -3.31 6.58
CA GLN A 156 -4.21 -3.41 7.98
C GLN A 156 -5.21 -4.24 8.80
N LYS A 157 -6.52 -4.00 8.61
CA LYS A 157 -7.57 -4.80 9.26
C LYS A 157 -7.49 -6.28 8.88
N ARG A 158 -7.21 -6.60 7.61
CA ARG A 158 -7.01 -8.00 7.17
C ARG A 158 -5.83 -8.67 7.89
N LEU A 159 -4.73 -7.95 8.10
CA LEU A 159 -3.60 -8.48 8.87
C LEU A 159 -3.95 -8.70 10.35
N GLU A 160 -4.78 -7.83 10.95
CA GLU A 160 -5.29 -8.01 12.31
C GLU A 160 -6.19 -9.24 12.43
N GLU A 161 -7.14 -9.42 11.51
CA GLU A 161 -7.96 -10.64 11.43
C GLU A 161 -7.10 -11.90 11.25
N GLY A 162 -6.06 -11.82 10.42
CA GLY A 162 -5.08 -12.89 10.23
C GLY A 162 -4.36 -13.27 11.53
N ARG A 163 -4.01 -12.27 12.34
CA ARG A 163 -3.39 -12.47 13.66
C ARG A 163 -4.33 -13.15 14.65
N ASP A 164 -5.61 -12.77 14.63
CA ASP A 164 -6.62 -13.42 15.47
C ASP A 164 -6.82 -14.89 15.07
N ARG A 165 -6.86 -15.19 13.77
CA ARG A 165 -6.93 -16.57 13.26
C ARG A 165 -5.71 -17.39 13.70
N LEU A 166 -4.50 -16.82 13.60
CA LEU A 166 -3.28 -17.48 14.10
C LEU A 166 -3.38 -17.78 15.61
N GLN A 167 -3.92 -16.86 16.40
CA GLN A 167 -4.09 -17.09 17.84
C GLN A 167 -5.07 -18.23 18.10
N GLN A 168 -6.21 -18.26 17.40
CA GLN A 168 -7.18 -19.35 17.49
C GLN A 168 -6.57 -20.69 17.10
N PHE A 169 -5.80 -20.73 16.00
CA PHE A 169 -5.09 -21.92 15.54
C PHE A 169 -4.13 -22.46 16.61
N ARG A 170 -3.31 -21.59 17.22
CA ARG A 170 -2.39 -21.97 18.30
C ARG A 170 -3.12 -22.56 19.51
N THR A 171 -4.22 -21.95 19.92
CA THR A 171 -5.05 -22.47 21.03
C THR A 171 -5.61 -23.85 20.68
N SER A 172 -6.19 -24.01 19.49
CA SER A 172 -6.73 -25.28 18.99
C SER A 172 -5.67 -26.40 18.99
N ILE A 173 -4.47 -26.12 18.46
CA ILE A 173 -3.36 -27.08 18.45
C ILE A 173 -2.90 -27.44 19.88
N ALA A 174 -2.81 -26.46 20.78
CA ALA A 174 -2.42 -26.71 22.17
C ALA A 174 -3.44 -27.59 22.92
N GLU A 175 -4.74 -27.38 22.69
CA GLU A 175 -5.80 -28.20 23.28
C GLU A 175 -5.81 -29.63 22.75
N ARG A 176 -5.58 -29.80 21.44
CA ARG A 176 -5.43 -31.11 20.79
C ARG A 176 -4.23 -31.87 21.33
N LYS A 177 -3.07 -31.22 21.45
CA LYS A 177 -1.87 -31.81 22.08
C LYS A 177 -2.12 -32.29 23.50
N ARG A 178 -2.79 -31.47 24.31
CA ARG A 178 -3.13 -31.84 25.70
C ARG A 178 -4.03 -33.06 25.74
N SER A 179 -5.03 -33.12 24.85
CA SER A 179 -5.98 -34.25 24.78
C SER A 179 -5.28 -35.53 24.33
N HIS A 180 -4.44 -35.44 23.29
CA HIS A 180 -3.63 -36.57 22.81
C HIS A 180 -2.72 -37.14 23.91
N LEU A 181 -2.01 -36.28 24.65
CA LEU A 181 -1.15 -36.71 25.75
C LEU A 181 -1.95 -37.43 26.86
N LEU A 182 -3.16 -36.97 27.18
CA LEU A 182 -4.02 -37.61 28.18
C LEU A 182 -4.48 -38.99 27.71
N GLU A 183 -4.87 -39.13 26.44
CA GLU A 183 -5.22 -40.42 25.84
C GLU A 183 -4.03 -41.39 25.89
N GLU A 184 -2.82 -40.96 25.56
CA GLU A 184 -1.62 -41.80 25.65
C GLU A 184 -1.34 -42.26 27.08
N VAL A 185 -1.50 -41.38 28.07
CA VAL A 185 -1.31 -41.71 29.48
C VAL A 185 -2.36 -42.71 29.93
N GLU A 186 -3.64 -42.49 29.60
CA GLU A 186 -4.73 -43.42 29.91
C GLU A 186 -4.47 -44.80 29.32
N GLN A 187 -4.05 -44.88 28.06
CA GLN A 187 -3.69 -46.15 27.41
C GLN A 187 -2.51 -46.86 28.08
N LYS A 188 -1.52 -46.11 28.57
CA LYS A 188 -0.37 -46.69 29.32
C LYS A 188 -0.80 -47.20 30.70
N VAL A 189 -1.68 -46.47 31.39
CA VAL A 189 -2.23 -46.90 32.69
C VAL A 189 -3.05 -48.17 32.53
N LEU A 190 -3.98 -48.22 31.56
CA LEU A 190 -4.79 -49.40 31.29
C LEU A 190 -3.93 -50.65 31.01
N LYS A 191 -2.89 -50.49 30.18
CA LYS A 191 -1.94 -51.60 29.91
C LYS A 191 -1.19 -52.06 31.16
N ALA A 192 -0.81 -51.14 32.03
CA ALA A 192 -0.13 -51.47 33.29
C ALA A 192 -1.07 -52.10 34.33
N GLU A 193 -2.37 -51.83 34.26
CA GLU A 193 -3.39 -52.47 35.11
C GLU A 193 -3.78 -53.88 34.63
N GLU A 194 -3.53 -54.20 33.35
CA GLU A 194 -3.75 -55.53 32.76
C GLU A 194 -2.59 -56.52 33.00
N GLU A 195 -1.40 -56.03 33.39
CA GLU A 195 -0.21 -56.81 33.77
C GLU A 195 -0.17 -57.19 35.27
#